data_AF-A0A2R6J222-F1
#
_entry.id   AF-A0A2R6J222-F1
#
_cell.length_a   1.000
_cell.length_b   1.000
_cell.length_c   1.000
_cell.angle_alpha   90.00
_cell.angle_beta   90.00
_cell.angle_gamma   90.00
#
_symmetry.space_group_name_H-M   'P 1'
#
loop_
_entity.id
_entity.type
_entity.pdbx_description
1 polymer ?
#
loop_
_entity_poly.entity_id
_entity_poly.type
_entity_poly.pdbx_seq_one_letter_code
_entity_poly.pdbx_strand_id
1 'polypeptide(L)'
;VVAVEEATRFALVPDAYPVIANRPLVSGAVAVVVAAGFVAPLALHLMAAIETLALVGLAGDRAGVSETVQVIAYAIAPCVFVGVPVPALQVLCAGYGAALLVVGTARVHGIAIPRAAVAVALPAALVFGYAFRGFGAAAALVATV
;
A
#
# COMPACT_ATOMS: atom_id res chain seq x y z
N VAL A 1 3.06 3.44 9.11
CA VAL A 1 2.77 2.14 8.47
C VAL A 1 4.05 1.46 8.00
N VAL A 2 4.66 1.91 6.91
CA VAL A 2 5.80 1.22 6.26
C VAL A 2 6.97 0.94 7.19
N ALA A 3 7.36 1.89 8.05
CA ALA A 3 8.46 1.66 8.99
C ALA A 3 8.23 0.47 9.94
N VAL A 4 7.00 0.34 10.46
CA VAL A 4 6.62 -0.75 11.36
C VAL A 4 6.46 -2.05 10.60
N GLU A 5 5.85 -1.99 9.42
CA GLU A 5 5.62 -3.15 8.56
C GLU A 5 6.97 -3.78 8.11
N GLU A 6 7.90 -2.99 7.57
CA GLU A 6 9.23 -3.49 7.17
C GLU A 6 10.06 -3.93 8.38
N ALA A 7 10.05 -3.20 9.51
CA ALA A 7 10.77 -3.64 10.71
C ALA A 7 10.26 -4.99 11.23
N THR A 8 8.94 -5.21 11.21
CA THR A 8 8.33 -6.49 11.58
C THR A 8 8.74 -7.58 10.61
N ARG A 9 8.68 -7.31 9.29
CA ARG A 9 9.10 -8.24 8.25
C ARG A 9 10.56 -8.65 8.40
N PHE A 10 11.46 -7.70 8.63
CA PHE A 10 12.90 -7.96 8.77
C PHE A 10 13.23 -8.77 10.02
N ALA A 11 12.39 -8.71 11.05
CA ALA A 11 12.53 -9.51 12.25
C ALA A 11 12.00 -10.95 12.08
N LEU A 12 11.01 -11.17 11.22
CA LEU A 12 10.29 -12.44 11.11
C LEU A 12 10.60 -13.25 9.84
N VAL A 13 11.13 -12.60 8.80
CA VAL A 13 11.37 -13.22 7.49
C VAL A 13 12.87 -13.24 7.23
N PRO A 14 13.49 -14.43 7.15
CA PRO A 14 14.89 -14.58 6.75
C PRO A 14 15.13 -13.94 5.38
N ASP A 15 16.31 -13.33 5.22
CA ASP A 15 16.78 -12.76 3.95
C ASP A 15 15.84 -11.70 3.33
N ALA A 16 14.99 -11.05 4.14
CA ALA A 16 14.05 -10.04 3.67
C ALA A 16 14.70 -8.75 3.13
N TYR A 17 15.98 -8.53 3.40
CA TYR A 17 16.75 -7.37 2.97
C TYR A 17 18.22 -7.76 2.71
N PRO A 18 18.94 -7.02 1.85
CA PRO A 18 20.35 -7.28 1.58
C PRO A 18 21.23 -6.89 2.78
N VAL A 19 22.15 -7.78 3.18
CA VAL A 19 23.17 -7.51 4.20
C VAL A 19 24.46 -7.05 3.55
N ILE A 20 24.93 -5.86 3.91
CA ILE A 20 26.15 -5.25 3.36
C ILE A 20 27.27 -5.35 4.40
N ALA A 21 28.45 -5.79 3.97
CA ALA A 21 29.65 -5.89 4.81
C ALA A 21 29.44 -6.69 6.12
N ASN A 22 28.57 -7.71 6.09
CA ASN A 22 28.22 -8.55 7.25
C ASN A 22 27.68 -7.75 8.46
N ARG A 23 26.94 -6.65 8.22
CA ARG A 23 26.34 -5.80 9.26
C ARG A 23 24.80 -5.79 9.21
N PRO A 24 24.13 -6.88 9.63
CA PRO A 24 22.69 -7.05 9.42
C PRO A 24 21.85 -5.94 10.06
N LEU A 25 22.12 -5.58 11.33
CA LEU A 25 21.33 -4.54 12.02
C LEU A 25 21.40 -3.17 11.33
N VAL A 26 22.59 -2.77 10.89
CA VAL A 26 22.79 -1.48 10.20
C VAL A 26 22.15 -1.51 8.82
N SER A 27 22.30 -2.62 8.07
CA SER A 27 21.65 -2.80 6.76
C SER A 27 20.13 -2.76 6.88
N GLY A 28 19.55 -3.41 7.89
CA GLY A 28 18.11 -3.38 8.16
C GLY A 28 17.62 -1.97 8.52
N ALA A 29 18.34 -1.25 9.40
CA ALA A 29 18.00 0.13 9.76
C ALA A 29 18.02 1.07 8.54
N VAL A 30 19.06 0.97 7.70
CA VAL A 30 19.15 1.73 6.45
C VAL A 30 17.99 1.37 5.52
N ALA A 31 17.68 0.08 5.34
CA ALA A 31 16.58 -0.36 4.49
C ALA A 31 15.22 0.19 4.97
N VAL A 32 14.95 0.17 6.29
CA VAL A 32 13.72 0.77 6.85
C VAL A 32 13.66 2.27 6.60
N VAL A 33 14.77 3.00 6.80
CA VAL A 33 14.83 4.45 6.54
C VAL A 33 14.60 4.76 5.07
N VAL A 34 15.22 4.01 4.16
CA VAL A 34 15.01 4.17 2.72
C VAL A 34 13.56 3.88 2.34
N ALA A 35 13.00 2.77 2.81
CA ALA A 35 11.62 2.38 2.52
C ALA A 35 10.61 3.40 3.04
N ALA A 36 10.69 3.77 4.32
CA ALA A 36 9.70 4.63 4.96
C ALA A 36 9.92 6.13 4.69
N GLY A 37 11.17 6.58 4.55
CA GLY A 37 11.52 7.99 4.39
C GLY A 37 11.56 8.47 2.94
N PHE A 38 11.74 7.57 1.97
CA PHE A 38 11.90 7.94 0.56
C PHE A 38 10.94 7.18 -0.35
N VAL A 39 11.00 5.85 -0.34
CA VAL A 39 10.22 5.03 -1.28
C VAL A 39 8.73 5.19 -1.04
N ALA A 40 8.27 5.11 0.21
CA ALA A 40 6.86 5.24 0.54
C ALA A 40 6.31 6.64 0.21
N PRO A 41 6.93 7.76 0.61
CA PRO A 41 6.50 9.09 0.19
C PRO A 41 6.46 9.26 -1.33
N LEU A 42 7.48 8.79 -2.05
CA LEU A 42 7.53 8.85 -3.51
C LEU A 42 6.37 8.06 -4.14
N ALA A 43 6.15 6.84 -3.66
CA ALA A 43 5.06 5.98 -4.13
C ALA A 43 3.68 6.61 -3.85
N LEU A 44 3.47 7.21 -2.67
CA LEU A 44 2.21 7.89 -2.35
C LEU A 44 1.92 9.03 -3.32
N HIS A 45 2.91 9.86 -3.64
CA HIS A 45 2.73 10.96 -4.60
C HIS A 45 2.49 10.44 -6.02
N LEU A 46 3.24 9.42 -6.44
CA LEU A 46 3.05 8.81 -7.76
C LEU A 46 1.65 8.20 -7.90
N MET A 47 1.19 7.43 -6.90
CA MET A 47 -0.13 6.82 -6.91
C MET A 47 -1.24 7.89 -6.88
N ALA A 48 -1.08 8.94 -6.08
CA ALA A 48 -2.00 10.06 -6.06
C ALA A 48 -2.06 10.79 -7.41
N ALA A 49 -0.94 10.94 -8.10
CA ALA A 49 -0.91 11.53 -9.44
C ALA A 49 -1.68 10.65 -10.46
N ILE A 50 -1.47 9.34 -10.43
CA ILE A 50 -2.19 8.38 -11.28
C ILE A 50 -3.70 8.42 -10.99
N GLU A 51 -4.09 8.36 -9.72
CA GLU A 51 -5.50 8.42 -9.31
C GLU A 51 -6.13 9.77 -9.70
N THR A 52 -5.41 10.88 -9.54
CA THR A 52 -5.88 12.20 -9.95
C THR A 52 -6.15 12.27 -11.46
N LEU A 53 -5.29 11.68 -12.29
CA LEU A 53 -5.51 11.59 -13.73
C LEU A 53 -6.76 10.77 -14.08
N ALA A 54 -6.99 9.64 -13.38
CA ALA A 54 -8.20 8.87 -13.55
C ALA A 54 -9.45 9.67 -13.14
N LEU A 55 -9.38 10.41 -12.04
CA LEU A 55 -10.48 11.23 -11.52
C LEU A 55 -10.89 12.38 -12.46
N VAL A 56 -9.98 12.91 -13.29
CA VAL A 56 -10.32 13.94 -14.30
C VAL A 56 -11.47 13.49 -15.23
N GLY A 57 -11.52 12.20 -15.59
CA GLY A 57 -12.60 11.67 -16.44
C GLY A 57 -13.83 11.16 -15.68
N LEU A 58 -13.75 11.07 -14.34
CA LEU A 58 -14.75 10.36 -13.52
C LEU A 58 -15.47 11.26 -12.52
N ALA A 59 -14.91 12.45 -12.23
CA ALA A 59 -15.44 13.41 -11.27
C ALA A 59 -15.48 14.81 -11.91
N GLY A 60 -16.68 15.41 -11.97
CA GLY A 60 -16.86 16.76 -12.52
C GLY A 60 -16.35 17.86 -11.59
N ASP A 61 -16.48 17.65 -10.28
CA ASP A 61 -15.87 18.45 -9.22
C ASP A 61 -15.14 17.47 -8.28
N ARG A 62 -13.86 17.72 -7.99
CA ARG A 62 -13.01 16.81 -7.22
C ARG A 62 -12.07 17.59 -6.32
N ALA A 63 -11.77 17.01 -5.17
CA ALA A 63 -10.70 17.51 -4.31
C ALA A 63 -9.32 17.51 -5.01
N GLY A 64 -8.36 18.16 -4.35
CA GLY A 64 -7.00 18.31 -4.84
C GLY A 64 -6.14 17.06 -4.69
N VAL A 65 -4.89 17.17 -5.14
CA VAL A 65 -3.89 16.09 -5.08
C VAL A 65 -3.51 15.78 -3.63
N SER A 66 -3.43 16.80 -2.77
CA SER A 66 -3.09 16.63 -1.35
C SER A 66 -4.11 15.75 -0.63
N GLU A 67 -5.39 15.90 -0.94
CA GLU A 67 -6.45 15.07 -0.41
C GLU A 67 -6.34 13.63 -0.93
N THR A 68 -6.02 13.43 -2.21
CA THR A 68 -5.77 12.09 -2.77
C THR A 68 -4.60 11.39 -2.06
N VAL A 69 -3.48 12.09 -1.85
CA VAL A 69 -2.33 11.56 -1.09
C VAL A 69 -2.75 11.15 0.33
N GLN A 70 -3.55 11.98 1.01
CA GLN A 70 -4.04 11.69 2.35
C GLN A 70 -4.96 10.47 2.39
N VAL A 71 -5.86 10.32 1.42
CA VAL A 71 -6.74 9.15 1.32
C VAL A 71 -5.92 7.88 1.16
N ILE A 72 -4.94 7.85 0.26
CA ILE A 72 -4.06 6.68 0.08
C ILE A 72 -3.26 6.41 1.36
N ALA A 73 -2.68 7.45 1.95
CA ALA A 73 -1.90 7.32 3.20
C ALA A 73 -2.74 6.79 4.37
N TYR A 74 -4.03 7.16 4.44
CA TYR A 74 -4.97 6.61 5.42
C TYR A 74 -5.35 5.16 5.09
N ALA A 75 -5.62 4.86 3.82
CA ALA A 75 -6.05 3.54 3.36
C ALA A 75 -4.98 2.46 3.59
N ILE A 76 -3.69 2.82 3.65
CA ILE A 76 -2.62 1.87 3.99
C ILE A 76 -2.54 1.54 5.49
N ALA A 77 -3.35 2.13 6.37
CA ALA A 77 -3.30 1.88 7.82
C ALA A 77 -3.37 0.38 8.20
N PRO A 78 -4.27 -0.46 7.63
CA PRO A 78 -4.32 -1.89 7.93
C PRO A 78 -3.02 -2.61 7.56
N CYS A 79 -2.25 -2.08 6.61
CA CYS A 79 -1.04 -2.71 6.11
C CYS A 79 0.13 -2.69 7.11
N VAL A 80 -0.02 -2.04 8.27
CA VAL A 80 0.97 -2.09 9.36
C VAL A 80 1.28 -3.52 9.81
N PHE A 81 0.32 -4.44 9.66
CA PHE A 81 0.44 -5.84 10.07
C PHE A 81 1.01 -6.78 9.00
N VAL A 82 1.21 -6.30 7.76
CA VAL A 82 1.61 -7.14 6.61
C VAL A 82 3.03 -7.69 6.76
N GLY A 83 3.84 -7.11 7.66
CA GLY A 83 5.16 -7.63 8.01
C GLY A 83 5.11 -8.98 8.73
N VAL A 84 3.96 -9.38 9.28
CA VAL A 84 3.74 -10.72 9.83
C VAL A 84 3.54 -11.70 8.67
N PRO A 85 4.34 -12.79 8.56
CA PRO A 85 4.32 -13.69 7.41
C PRO A 85 3.17 -14.70 7.46
N VAL A 86 1.94 -14.21 7.64
CA VAL A 86 0.71 -15.01 7.62
C VAL A 86 -0.11 -14.61 6.38
N PRO A 87 -0.18 -15.45 5.33
CA PRO A 87 -0.83 -15.07 4.06
C PRO A 87 -2.28 -14.60 4.22
N ALA A 88 -3.06 -15.27 5.08
CA ALA A 88 -4.44 -14.86 5.36
C ALA A 88 -4.54 -13.44 5.92
N LEU A 89 -3.65 -13.06 6.85
CA LEU A 89 -3.60 -11.71 7.41
C LEU A 89 -3.21 -10.68 6.34
N GLN A 90 -2.24 -10.99 5.50
CA GLN A 90 -1.79 -10.10 4.42
C GLN A 90 -2.91 -9.85 3.40
N VAL A 91 -3.67 -10.89 3.01
CA VAL A 91 -4.85 -10.76 2.15
C VAL A 91 -5.93 -9.90 2.81
N LEU A 92 -6.22 -10.11 4.10
CA LEU A 92 -7.19 -9.31 4.83
C LEU A 92 -6.78 -7.82 4.90
N CYS A 93 -5.52 -7.54 5.21
CA CYS A 93 -4.98 -6.17 5.23
C CYS A 93 -5.05 -5.51 3.85
N ALA A 94 -4.66 -6.21 2.79
CA ALA A 94 -4.71 -5.71 1.42
C ALA A 94 -6.15 -5.44 0.96
N GLY A 95 -7.07 -6.38 1.21
CA GLY A 95 -8.49 -6.22 0.88
C GLY A 95 -9.14 -5.09 1.66
N TYR A 96 -8.86 -4.98 2.96
CA TYR A 96 -9.40 -3.90 3.78
C TYR A 96 -8.84 -2.53 3.37
N GLY A 97 -7.53 -2.44 3.12
CA GLY A 97 -6.91 -1.21 2.62
C GLY A 97 -7.49 -0.77 1.27
N ALA A 98 -7.68 -1.71 0.33
CA ALA A 98 -8.32 -1.44 -0.95
C ALA A 98 -9.76 -0.93 -0.78
N ALA A 99 -10.55 -1.54 0.13
CA ALA A 99 -11.90 -1.08 0.44
C ALA A 99 -11.90 0.33 1.05
N LEU A 100 -10.97 0.63 1.97
CA LEU A 100 -10.81 1.98 2.54
C LEU A 100 -10.44 3.01 1.48
N LEU A 101 -9.61 2.64 0.50
CA LEU A 101 -9.27 3.52 -0.62
C LEU A 101 -10.50 3.85 -1.46
N VAL A 102 -11.29 2.85 -1.86
CA VAL A 102 -12.54 3.06 -2.60
C VAL A 102 -13.49 3.99 -1.84
N VAL A 103 -13.72 3.71 -0.54
CA VAL A 103 -14.63 4.50 0.29
C VAL A 103 -14.08 5.92 0.49
N GLY A 104 -12.79 6.06 0.80
CA GLY A 104 -12.14 7.36 1.00
C GLY A 104 -12.23 8.23 -0.25
N THR A 105 -11.89 7.68 -1.42
CA THR A 105 -11.95 8.39 -2.71
C THR A 105 -13.38 8.82 -3.03
N ALA A 106 -14.38 7.93 -2.83
CA ALA A 106 -15.79 8.27 -3.03
C ALA A 106 -16.23 9.45 -2.15
N ARG A 107 -15.82 9.46 -0.88
CA ARG A 107 -16.22 10.49 0.09
C ARG A 107 -15.50 11.82 -0.13
N VAL A 108 -14.20 11.78 -0.39
CA VAL A 108 -13.36 12.99 -0.55
C VAL A 108 -13.58 13.66 -1.90
N HIS A 109 -13.80 12.89 -2.97
CA HIS A 109 -14.04 13.45 -4.31
C HIS A 109 -15.51 13.50 -4.69
N GLY A 110 -16.44 13.18 -3.78
CA GLY A 110 -17.88 13.36 -3.99
C GLY A 110 -18.47 12.50 -5.13
N ILE A 111 -17.89 11.33 -5.41
CA ILE A 111 -18.34 10.43 -6.48
C ILE A 111 -18.94 9.14 -5.93
N ALA A 112 -19.78 8.50 -6.74
CA ALA A 112 -20.38 7.20 -6.38
C ALA A 112 -19.31 6.11 -6.25
N ILE A 113 -19.54 5.16 -5.33
CA ILE A 113 -18.63 4.04 -5.03
C ILE A 113 -18.15 3.29 -6.29
N PRO A 114 -18.99 2.96 -7.29
CA PRO A 114 -18.52 2.28 -8.50
C PRO A 114 -17.50 3.11 -9.30
N ARG A 115 -17.69 4.44 -9.38
CA ARG A 115 -16.74 5.33 -10.06
C ARG A 115 -15.43 5.44 -9.29
N ALA A 116 -15.50 5.52 -7.96
CA ALA A 116 -14.31 5.48 -7.12
C ALA A 116 -13.54 4.16 -7.29
N ALA A 117 -14.24 3.03 -7.34
CA ALA A 117 -13.62 1.72 -7.58
C ALA A 117 -12.86 1.67 -8.91
N VAL A 118 -13.41 2.27 -9.98
CA VAL A 118 -12.70 2.40 -11.27
C VAL A 118 -11.48 3.31 -11.13
N ALA A 119 -11.62 4.47 -10.49
CA ALA A 119 -10.54 5.44 -10.34
C ALA A 119 -9.32 4.87 -9.59
N VAL A 120 -9.59 4.06 -8.54
CA VAL A 120 -8.55 3.52 -7.67
C VAL A 120 -8.03 2.16 -8.11
N ALA A 121 -8.58 1.53 -9.16
CA ALA A 121 -8.27 0.14 -9.51
C ALA A 121 -6.75 -0.10 -9.68
N LEU A 122 -6.07 0.77 -10.44
CA LEU A 122 -4.63 0.68 -10.65
C LEU A 122 -3.83 1.03 -9.37
N PRO A 123 -4.08 2.17 -8.68
CA PRO A 123 -3.47 2.45 -7.38
C PRO A 123 -3.63 1.30 -6.36
N ALA A 124 -4.83 0.72 -6.25
CA ALA A 124 -5.11 -0.36 -5.31
C ALA A 124 -4.32 -1.63 -5.65
N ALA A 125 -4.24 -1.99 -6.93
CA ALA A 125 -3.45 -3.14 -7.37
C ALA A 125 -1.95 -2.97 -7.07
N LEU A 126 -1.39 -1.78 -7.34
CA LEU A 126 0.02 -1.50 -7.11
C LEU A 126 0.35 -1.38 -5.61
N VAL A 127 -0.47 -0.68 -4.83
CA VAL A 127 -0.24 -0.46 -3.40
C VAL A 127 -0.52 -1.73 -2.59
N PHE A 128 -1.74 -2.26 -2.68
CA PHE A 128 -2.15 -3.39 -1.82
C PHE A 128 -1.78 -4.74 -2.41
N GLY A 129 -1.86 -4.88 -3.74
CA GLY A 129 -1.53 -6.12 -4.42
C GLY A 129 -0.02 -6.38 -4.49
N TYR A 130 0.76 -5.38 -4.92
CA TYR A 130 2.20 -5.53 -5.12
C TYR A 130 3.05 -5.03 -3.94
N ALA A 131 2.97 -3.74 -3.59
CA ALA A 131 3.85 -3.16 -2.56
C ALA A 131 3.64 -3.80 -1.17
N PHE A 132 2.38 -4.00 -0.77
CA PHE A 132 2.01 -4.77 0.42
C PHE A 132 1.72 -6.25 0.13
N ARG A 133 2.13 -6.75 -1.04
CA ARG A 133 2.24 -8.19 -1.35
C ARG A 133 0.93 -8.99 -1.27
N GLY A 134 -0.23 -8.34 -1.33
CA GLY A 134 -1.54 -9.00 -1.26
C GLY A 134 -1.76 -10.07 -2.33
N PHE A 135 -1.26 -9.86 -3.56
CA PHE A 135 -1.37 -10.86 -4.64
C PHE A 135 -0.52 -12.10 -4.37
N GLY A 136 0.70 -11.92 -3.88
CA GLY A 136 1.57 -13.04 -3.51
C GLY A 136 0.96 -13.86 -2.36
N ALA A 137 0.40 -13.19 -1.36
CA ALA A 137 -0.30 -13.83 -0.26
C ALA A 137 -1.54 -14.61 -0.72
N ALA A 138 -2.34 -14.04 -1.63
CA ALA A 138 -3.50 -14.72 -2.21
C ALA A 138 -3.10 -15.96 -3.02
N ALA A 139 -2.05 -15.85 -3.84
CA ALA A 139 -1.52 -16.98 -4.60
C ALA A 139 -1.03 -18.10 -3.69
N ALA A 140 -0.37 -17.77 -2.58
CA ALA A 140 0.07 -18.74 -1.59
C ALA A 140 -1.10 -19.51 -0.96
N LEU A 141 -2.22 -18.84 -0.65
CA LEU A 141 -3.41 -19.51 -0.11
C LEU A 141 -4.06 -20.44 -1.14
N VAL A 142 -4.19 -20.00 -2.39
CA VAL A 142 -4.78 -20.83 -3.45
C VAL A 142 -3.94 -22.07 -3.73
N ALA A 143 -2.60 -21.97 -3.66
CA ALA A 143 -1.70 -23.11 -3.86
C ALA A 143 -1.75 -24.17 -2.75
N THR A 144 -2.43 -23.89 -1.62
CA THR A 144 -2.60 -24.84 -0.51
C THR A 144 -3.90 -25.65 -0.55
N VAL A 145 -4.72 -25.45 -1.59
CA VAL A 145 -5.98 -26.16 -1.86
C VAL A 145 -5.79 -27.14 -3.02
#